data_AF-A0A369FJ65-F1
#
_entry.id   AF-A0A369FJ65-F1
#
_cell.length_a   1.000
_cell.length_b   1.000
_cell.length_c   1.000
_cell.angle_alpha   90.00
_cell.angle_beta   90.00
_cell.angle_gamma   90.00
#
_symmetry.space_group_name_H-M   'P 1'
#
loop_
_entity.id
_entity.type
_entity.pdbx_description
1 polymer ?
#
loop_
_entity_poly.entity_id
_entity_poly.type
_entity_poly.pdbx_seq_one_letter_code
_entity_poly.pdbx_strand_id
1 'polypeptide(L)'
;MKTSTIPTLLGPDGMTSLREYAGYHGGGSGFGGQLRAWNPPGESVDAALLPNFTRGNARADDLVRNNGYAANAIQLHQDHI
;
A
#
# COMPACT_ATOMS: atom_id res chain seq x y z
N MET A 1 8.90 -50.97 -29.62
CA MET A 1 7.93 -50.06 -28.97
C MET A 1 8.47 -48.64 -29.03
N LYS A 2 7.79 -47.71 -29.69
CA LYS A 2 8.17 -46.29 -29.66
C LYS A 2 7.56 -45.66 -28.42
N THR A 3 8.37 -45.23 -27.47
CA THR A 3 7.93 -44.47 -26.30
C THR A 3 7.54 -43.08 -26.80
N SER A 4 6.24 -42.78 -26.82
CA SER A 4 5.74 -41.44 -27.14
C SER A 4 6.08 -40.52 -25.99
N THR A 5 7.17 -39.77 -26.11
CA THR A 5 7.52 -38.72 -25.15
C THR A 5 6.67 -37.50 -25.49
N ILE A 6 5.70 -37.18 -24.64
CA ILE A 6 4.87 -35.98 -24.81
C ILE A 6 5.82 -34.76 -24.71
N PRO A 7 5.89 -33.88 -25.73
CA PRO A 7 6.74 -32.70 -25.66
C PRO A 7 6.28 -31.79 -24.53
N THR A 8 7.21 -31.34 -23.71
CA THR A 8 6.93 -30.38 -22.62
C THR A 8 6.71 -29.00 -23.23
N LEU A 9 5.54 -28.41 -22.96
CA LEU A 9 5.27 -27.03 -23.35
C LEU A 9 5.98 -26.08 -22.38
N LEU A 10 6.70 -25.11 -22.94
CA LEU A 10 7.49 -24.14 -22.19
C LEU A 10 6.88 -22.74 -22.30
N GLY A 11 7.18 -21.89 -21.32
CA GLY A 11 6.85 -20.46 -21.34
C GLY A 11 7.71 -19.66 -22.33
N PRO A 12 7.47 -18.35 -22.45
CA PRO A 12 8.18 -17.47 -23.39
C PRO A 12 9.70 -17.38 -23.15
N ASP A 13 10.15 -17.71 -21.94
CA ASP A 13 11.56 -17.77 -21.55
C ASP A 13 12.25 -19.07 -21.99
N GLY A 14 11.50 -20.03 -22.53
CA GLY A 14 12.03 -21.33 -22.96
C GLY A 14 12.56 -22.20 -21.83
N MET A 15 12.27 -21.87 -20.56
CA MET A 15 12.81 -22.56 -19.39
C MET A 15 11.71 -23.04 -18.45
N THR A 16 10.73 -22.19 -18.13
CA THR A 16 9.65 -22.53 -17.21
C THR A 16 8.58 -23.38 -17.91
N SER A 17 8.01 -24.37 -17.22
CA SER A 17 6.90 -25.15 -17.79
C SER A 17 5.68 -24.26 -18.04
N LEU A 18 4.95 -24.49 -19.12
CA LEU A 18 3.78 -23.66 -19.47
C LEU A 18 2.73 -23.65 -18.34
N ARG A 19 2.57 -24.77 -17.63
CA ARG A 19 1.65 -24.90 -16.49
C ARG A 19 2.04 -23.98 -15.33
N GLU A 20 3.33 -23.86 -15.04
CA GLU A 20 3.86 -23.00 -13.98
C GLU A 20 3.81 -21.53 -14.40
N TYR A 21 4.20 -21.23 -15.65
CA TYR A 21 4.13 -19.87 -16.21
C TYR A 21 2.69 -19.31 -16.25
N ALA A 22 1.73 -20.14 -16.65
CA ALA A 22 0.31 -19.79 -16.76
C ALA A 22 -0.48 -20.07 -15.47
N GLY A 23 0.19 -20.49 -14.39
CA GLY A 23 -0.43 -20.82 -13.12
C GLY A 23 -0.96 -19.56 -12.43
N TYR A 24 -2.21 -19.59 -11.98
CA TYR A 24 -2.73 -18.55 -11.10
C TYR A 24 -2.28 -18.79 -9.66
N HIS A 25 -1.55 -17.83 -9.09
CA HIS A 25 -1.17 -17.82 -7.68
C HIS A 25 -1.77 -16.59 -7.02
N GLY A 26 -2.75 -16.78 -6.12
CA GLY A 26 -3.57 -15.72 -5.53
C GLY A 26 -2.83 -14.64 -4.71
N GLY A 27 -1.55 -14.86 -4.37
CA GLY A 27 -0.67 -13.85 -3.76
C GLY A 27 0.65 -13.64 -4.51
N GLY A 28 0.75 -14.16 -5.75
CA GLY A 28 1.96 -14.10 -6.57
C GLY A 28 1.88 -13.02 -7.65
N SER A 29 2.73 -13.11 -8.67
CA SER A 29 2.81 -12.14 -9.78
C SER A 29 1.60 -12.15 -10.74
N GLY A 30 0.47 -12.79 -10.41
CA GLY A 30 -0.67 -12.94 -11.31
C GLY A 30 -0.39 -13.90 -12.48
N PHE A 31 -1.36 -14.04 -13.39
CA PHE A 31 -1.21 -14.86 -14.60
C PHE A 31 -0.17 -14.24 -15.54
N GLY A 32 0.88 -14.98 -15.89
CA GLY A 32 1.93 -14.49 -16.79
C GLY A 32 2.72 -13.28 -16.25
N GLY A 33 2.69 -13.01 -14.94
CA GLY A 33 3.49 -11.94 -14.32
C GLY A 33 2.86 -10.54 -14.32
N GLN A 34 1.56 -10.40 -14.62
CA GLN A 34 0.85 -9.12 -14.66
C GLN A 34 0.97 -8.26 -13.40
N LEU A 35 1.05 -8.88 -12.22
CA LEU A 35 1.16 -8.21 -10.92
C LEU A 35 2.61 -8.09 -10.44
N ARG A 36 3.61 -8.51 -11.22
CA ARG A 36 5.03 -8.53 -10.80
C ARG A 36 5.56 -7.15 -10.43
N ALA A 37 5.02 -6.10 -11.05
CA ALA A 37 5.38 -4.71 -10.79
C ALA A 37 4.29 -3.94 -10.01
N TRP A 38 3.22 -4.63 -9.58
CA TRP A 38 2.15 -3.98 -8.85
C TRP A 38 2.56 -3.77 -7.39
N ASN A 39 2.72 -2.51 -7.01
CA ASN A 39 2.89 -2.09 -5.62
C ASN A 39 1.63 -1.31 -5.21
N PRO A 40 0.66 -1.93 -4.53
CA PRO A 40 -0.53 -1.22 -4.10
C PRO A 40 -0.14 -0.11 -3.12
N PRO A 41 -0.71 1.11 -3.24
CA PRO A 41 -0.55 2.11 -2.22
C PRO A 41 -1.10 1.57 -0.89
N GLY A 42 -0.39 1.80 0.21
CA GLY A 42 -0.88 1.44 1.53
C GLY A 42 -2.11 2.27 1.87
N GLU A 43 -3.28 1.64 1.88
CA GLU A 43 -4.52 2.27 2.35
C GLU A 43 -4.59 2.19 3.87
N SER A 44 -3.96 3.14 4.55
CA SER A 44 -4.16 3.36 5.99
C SER A 44 -4.78 4.73 6.25
N VAL A 45 -5.54 4.85 7.34
CA VAL A 45 -6.10 6.14 7.79
C VAL A 45 -4.99 7.16 7.98
N ASP A 46 -3.86 6.74 8.56
CA ASP A 46 -2.70 7.61 8.75
C ASP A 46 -2.12 8.08 7.40
N ALA A 47 -2.00 7.19 6.41
CA ALA A 47 -1.49 7.53 5.08
C ALA A 47 -2.36 8.57 4.37
N ALA A 48 -3.67 8.62 4.64
CA ALA A 48 -4.58 9.64 4.13
C ALA A 48 -4.38 11.01 4.81
N LEU A 49 -3.89 11.04 6.05
CA LEU A 49 -3.67 12.26 6.82
C LEU A 49 -2.29 12.90 6.55
N LEU A 50 -1.27 12.09 6.23
CA LEU A 50 0.11 12.53 6.00
C LEU A 50 0.24 13.72 5.03
N PRO A 51 -0.45 13.78 3.87
CA PRO A 51 -0.29 14.89 2.93
C PRO A 51 -0.64 16.26 3.51
N ASN A 52 -1.50 16.30 4.54
CA ASN A 52 -1.99 17.54 5.14
C ASN A 52 -1.56 17.71 6.59
N PHE A 53 -0.88 16.74 7.20
CA PHE A 53 -0.61 16.70 8.64
C PHE A 53 0.13 17.94 9.14
N THR A 54 1.26 18.28 8.53
CA THR A 54 2.07 19.47 8.90
C THR A 54 1.25 20.76 8.77
N ARG A 55 0.45 20.88 7.72
CA ARG A 55 -0.40 22.06 7.49
C ARG A 55 -1.54 22.14 8.50
N GLY A 56 -2.15 21.01 8.84
CA GLY A 56 -3.19 20.90 9.86
C GLY A 56 -2.67 21.33 11.23
N ASN A 57 -1.51 20.83 11.64
CA ASN A 57 -0.88 21.19 12.90
C ASN A 57 -0.54 22.68 12.97
N ALA A 58 0.06 23.24 11.90
CA ALA A 58 0.35 24.67 11.85
C ALA A 58 -0.90 25.53 12.00
N ARG A 59 -2.03 25.13 11.41
CA ARG A 59 -3.32 25.83 11.55
C ARG A 59 -3.91 25.68 12.96
N ALA A 60 -3.74 24.53 13.59
CA ALA A 60 -4.19 24.31 14.96
C ALA A 60 -3.37 25.16 15.95
N ASP A 61 -2.04 25.20 15.80
CA ASP A 61 -1.15 26.03 16.60
C ASP A 61 -1.49 27.53 16.43
N ASP A 62 -1.74 27.96 15.20
CA ASP A 62 -2.12 29.32 14.88
C ASP A 62 -3.48 29.71 15.49
N LEU A 63 -4.45 28.79 15.44
CA LEU A 63 -5.75 28.98 16.10
C LEU A 63 -5.60 29.17 17.61
N VAL A 64 -4.80 28.32 18.26
CA VAL A 64 -4.59 28.39 19.72
C VAL A 64 -3.94 29.71 20.13
N ARG A 65 -2.98 30.23 19.35
CA ARG A 65 -2.29 31.49 19.67
C ARG A 65 -3.16 32.73 19.48
N ASN A 66 -4.09 32.70 18.53
CA ASN A 66 -4.83 33.89 18.10
C ASN A 66 -6.30 33.92 18.55
N ASN A 67 -6.80 32.87 19.20
CA ASN A 67 -8.18 32.79 19.67
C ASN A 67 -8.24 32.50 21.17
N GLY A 68 -8.70 33.48 21.95
CA GLY A 68 -8.81 33.37 23.41
C GLY A 68 -9.69 32.21 23.89
N TYR A 69 -10.72 31.82 23.14
CA TYR A 69 -11.55 30.65 23.47
C TYR A 69 -10.76 29.34 23.32
N ALA A 70 -10.02 29.20 22.21
CA ALA A 70 -9.18 28.03 21.95
C ALA A 70 -8.00 27.97 22.94
N ALA A 71 -7.35 29.11 23.21
CA ALA A 71 -6.27 29.22 24.19
C ALA A 71 -6.73 28.80 25.60
N ASN A 72 -7.88 29.31 26.05
CA ASN A 72 -8.45 28.96 27.36
C ASN A 72 -8.81 27.47 27.45
N ALA A 73 -9.31 26.86 26.38
CA ALA A 73 -9.60 25.43 26.37
C ALA A 73 -8.35 24.56 26.54
N ILE A 74 -7.22 24.95 25.93
CA ILE A 74 -5.93 24.26 26.10
C ILE A 74 -5.38 24.48 27.52
N GLN A 75 -5.46 25.70 28.05
CA GLN A 75 -5.01 26.01 29.41
C GLN A 75 -5.79 25.18 30.45
N LEU A 76 -7.12 25.18 30.35
CA LEU A 76 -7.98 24.38 31.23
C LEU A 76 -7.70 22.88 31.10
N HIS A 77 -7.31 22.40 29.92
CA HIS A 77 -6.90 21.02 29.77
C HIS A 77 -5.60 20.75 30.54
N GLN A 78 -4.56 21.58 30.37
CA GLN A 78 -3.26 21.45 31.04
C GLN A 78 -3.36 21.53 32.56
N ASP A 79 -4.19 22.44 33.10
CA ASP A 79 -4.39 22.63 34.53
C ASP A 79 -5.04 21.39 35.21
N HIS A 80 -5.59 20.46 34.43
CA HIS A 80 -6.27 19.25 34.90
C HIS A 80 -5.55 17.94 34.53
N ILE A 81 -4.33 17.99 33.98
CA ILE A 81 -3.45 16.82 33.78
C ILE A 81 -2.60 16.60 35.02
#